data_AF-A0A0X1T8F9-F1
#
_entry.id   AF-A0A0X1T8F9-F1
#
_cell.length_a   1.000
_cell.length_b   1.000
_cell.length_c   1.000
_cell.angle_alpha   90.00
_cell.angle_beta   90.00
_cell.angle_gamma   90.00
#
_symmetry.space_group_name_H-M   'P 1'
#
loop_
_entity.id
_entity.type
_entity.pdbx_description
1 polymer ?
#
loop_
_entity_poly.entity_id
_entity_poly.type
_entity_poly.pdbx_seq_one_letter_code
_entity_poly.pdbx_strand_id
1 'polypeptide(L)'
;MPMPQRGVALISVLLIMALALLLTAGLLRSHRLTLHSSAQHIHQVQLRQWALAVEDWAGQLLHNPQLAATQNINLSQEWARQPVAFNIPDAQVRLEIEDLAGRFNLTPLLRPGKADEIILARWARLLELLEIPAIDLTPLRGTEVSDPSQLRLIPGVDRTSLQRLLPWIALLPGDATLNINTAGVLLLSTLEGVAATEARTLIQQRPAEGYLDAGAFALVSGLQGRGIASHGLGVGSRWFRVTVDVSAGRNHLRLVSDLERDPKTHRMRVVQRRFPAPTHSEPPS
;
A
#
# COMPACT_ATOMS: atom_id res chain seq x y z
N MET A 1 -13.39 22.91 -86.47
CA MET A 1 -13.51 22.78 -85.00
C MET A 1 -14.84 22.12 -84.71
N PRO A 2 -14.90 20.96 -84.02
CA PRO A 2 -14.61 20.85 -82.58
C PRO A 2 -13.70 19.67 -82.20
N MET A 3 -13.19 19.67 -80.97
CA MET A 3 -12.27 18.67 -80.39
C MET A 3 -13.02 17.50 -79.72
N PRO A 4 -12.40 16.30 -79.59
CA PRO A 4 -13.05 15.13 -78.99
C PRO A 4 -13.08 15.22 -77.45
N GLN A 5 -14.26 15.50 -76.87
CA GLN A 5 -14.44 15.67 -75.42
C GLN A 5 -14.82 14.39 -74.64
N ARG A 6 -14.87 13.22 -75.27
CA ARG A 6 -15.30 11.97 -74.60
C ARG A 6 -14.20 11.24 -73.81
N GLY A 7 -12.93 11.43 -74.17
CA GLY A 7 -11.80 10.80 -73.46
C GLY A 7 -11.47 11.48 -72.12
N VAL A 8 -11.54 12.81 -72.08
CA VAL A 8 -11.23 13.61 -70.88
C VAL A 8 -12.27 13.40 -69.77
N ALA A 9 -13.54 13.26 -70.14
CA ALA A 9 -14.62 13.01 -69.19
C ALA A 9 -14.51 11.64 -68.48
N LEU A 10 -14.05 10.60 -69.19
CA LEU A 10 -13.87 9.28 -68.59
C LEU A 10 -12.64 9.27 -67.65
N ILE A 11 -11.55 9.93 -68.06
CA ILE A 11 -10.34 10.05 -67.24
C ILE A 11 -10.62 10.85 -65.96
N SER A 12 -11.39 11.94 -66.03
CA SER A 12 -11.73 12.73 -64.85
C SER A 12 -12.66 11.98 -63.88
N VAL A 13 -13.65 11.23 -64.39
CA VAL A 13 -14.53 10.40 -63.55
C VAL A 13 -13.75 9.28 -62.86
N LEU A 14 -12.86 8.59 -63.60
CA LEU A 14 -12.00 7.56 -63.02
C LEU A 14 -11.04 8.13 -61.98
N LEU A 15 -10.50 9.33 -62.20
CA LEU A 15 -9.61 10.00 -61.26
C LEU A 15 -10.34 10.41 -59.97
N ILE A 16 -11.55 10.99 -60.09
CA ILE A 16 -12.37 11.37 -58.94
C ILE A 16 -12.77 10.13 -58.13
N MET A 17 -13.15 9.04 -58.80
CA MET A 17 -13.51 7.79 -58.15
C MET A 17 -12.31 7.14 -57.46
N ALA A 18 -11.14 7.11 -58.10
CA ALA A 18 -9.91 6.62 -57.49
C ALA A 18 -9.50 7.48 -56.28
N LEU A 19 -9.64 8.80 -56.35
CA LEU A 19 -9.37 9.70 -55.24
C LEU A 19 -10.35 9.45 -54.08
N ALA A 20 -11.65 9.31 -54.35
CA ALA A 20 -12.65 8.99 -53.35
C ALA A 20 -12.38 7.63 -52.67
N LEU A 21 -11.94 6.62 -53.43
CA LEU A 21 -11.53 5.31 -52.91
C LEU A 21 -10.28 5.39 -52.03
N LEU A 22 -9.28 6.20 -52.41
CA LEU A 22 -8.08 6.43 -51.60
C LEU A 22 -8.40 7.16 -50.30
N LEU A 23 -9.26 8.18 -50.35
CA LEU A 23 -9.72 8.92 -49.17
C LEU A 23 -10.52 8.03 -48.22
N THR A 24 -11.48 7.26 -48.74
CA THR A 24 -12.28 6.33 -47.94
C THR A 24 -11.43 5.20 -47.33
N ALA A 25 -10.48 4.64 -48.07
CA ALA A 25 -9.54 3.65 -47.53
C ALA A 25 -8.63 4.24 -46.43
N GLY A 26 -8.18 5.49 -46.60
CA GLY A 26 -7.40 6.23 -45.60
C GLY A 26 -8.17 6.46 -44.30
N LEU A 27 -9.44 6.89 -44.41
CA LEU A 27 -10.34 7.08 -43.27
C LEU A 27 -10.68 5.76 -42.57
N LEU A 28 -10.87 4.67 -43.30
CA LEU A 28 -11.15 3.37 -42.70
C LEU A 28 -9.92 2.82 -41.94
N ARG A 29 -8.71 3.12 -42.42
CA ARG A 29 -7.45 2.75 -41.75
C ARG A 29 -7.22 3.55 -40.48
N SER A 30 -7.53 4.85 -40.47
CA SER A 30 -7.43 5.69 -39.27
C SER A 30 -8.46 5.32 -38.20
N HIS A 31 -9.69 4.98 -38.59
CA HIS A 31 -10.73 4.51 -37.67
C HIS A 31 -10.39 3.16 -37.00
N ARG A 32 -9.74 2.23 -37.71
CA ARG A 32 -9.34 0.92 -37.16
C ARG A 32 -8.24 1.02 -36.09
N LEU A 33 -7.37 2.02 -36.17
CA LEU A 33 -6.30 2.25 -35.18
C LEU A 33 -6.86 2.82 -33.86
N THR A 34 -7.86 3.68 -33.92
CA THR A 34 -8.53 4.25 -32.74
C THR A 34 -9.39 3.23 -31.97
N LEU A 35 -9.94 2.23 -32.64
CA LEU A 35 -10.75 1.18 -31.98
C LEU A 35 -9.92 0.28 -31.05
N HIS A 36 -8.65 0.01 -31.40
CA HIS A 36 -7.77 -0.83 -30.57
C HIS A 36 -7.32 -0.13 -29.28
N SER A 37 -7.04 1.18 -29.33
CA SER A 37 -6.69 1.96 -28.14
C SER A 37 -7.90 2.19 -27.23
N SER A 38 -9.09 2.36 -27.81
CA SER A 38 -10.34 2.54 -27.05
C SER A 38 -10.67 1.31 -26.18
N ALA A 39 -10.50 0.10 -26.71
CA ALA A 39 -10.72 -1.14 -25.95
C ALA A 39 -9.74 -1.29 -24.78
N GLN A 40 -8.45 -0.95 -24.98
CA GLN A 40 -7.45 -0.98 -23.92
C GLN A 40 -7.74 0.08 -22.83
N HIS A 41 -8.17 1.28 -23.23
CA HIS A 41 -8.57 2.32 -22.28
C HIS A 41 -9.80 1.92 -21.45
N ILE A 42 -10.82 1.31 -22.07
CA ILE A 42 -12.01 0.81 -21.37
C ILE A 42 -11.59 -0.23 -20.32
N HIS A 43 -10.72 -1.16 -20.70
CA HIS A 43 -10.30 -2.22 -19.80
C HIS A 43 -9.48 -1.70 -18.60
N GLN A 44 -8.62 -0.70 -18.81
CA GLN A 44 -7.89 -0.04 -17.72
C GLN A 44 -8.83 0.70 -16.76
N VAL A 45 -9.84 1.38 -17.28
CA VAL A 45 -10.89 2.03 -16.47
C VAL A 45 -11.66 0.99 -15.66
N GLN A 46 -12.00 -0.15 -16.27
CA GLN A 46 -12.72 -1.23 -15.62
C GLN A 46 -11.92 -1.83 -14.46
N LEU A 47 -10.62 -2.14 -14.63
CA LEU A 47 -9.78 -2.64 -13.54
C LEU A 47 -9.69 -1.65 -12.37
N ARG A 48 -9.60 -0.36 -12.67
CA ARG A 48 -9.60 0.68 -11.64
C ARG A 48 -10.94 0.73 -10.88
N GLN A 49 -12.07 0.60 -11.57
CA GLN A 49 -13.39 0.55 -10.92
C GLN A 49 -13.51 -0.65 -9.99
N TRP A 50 -13.04 -1.84 -10.41
CA TRP A 50 -12.99 -3.01 -9.55
C TRP A 50 -12.13 -2.78 -8.30
N ALA A 51 -10.93 -2.21 -8.47
CA ALA A 51 -10.05 -1.93 -7.34
C ALA A 51 -10.68 -0.95 -6.34
N LEU A 52 -11.34 0.10 -6.82
CA LEU A 52 -12.01 1.09 -5.96
C LEU A 52 -13.25 0.51 -5.25
N ALA A 53 -14.02 -0.36 -5.93
CA ALA A 53 -15.14 -1.03 -5.29
C ALA A 53 -14.68 -1.95 -4.14
N VAL A 54 -13.56 -2.64 -4.32
CA VAL A 54 -12.97 -3.52 -3.31
C VAL A 54 -12.34 -2.72 -2.17
N GLU A 55 -11.74 -1.55 -2.45
CA GLU A 55 -11.31 -0.61 -1.41
C GLU A 55 -12.50 -0.13 -0.55
N ASP A 56 -13.62 0.23 -1.18
CA ASP A 56 -14.82 0.66 -0.46
C ASP A 56 -15.37 -0.47 0.43
N TRP A 57 -15.42 -1.69 -0.10
CA TRP A 57 -15.79 -2.88 0.68
C TRP A 57 -14.85 -3.12 1.88
N ALA A 58 -13.54 -3.00 1.68
CA ALA A 58 -12.56 -3.09 2.76
C ALA A 58 -12.77 -2.00 3.82
N GLY A 59 -13.12 -0.78 3.41
CA GLY A 59 -13.51 0.31 4.31
C GLY A 59 -14.75 -0.03 5.14
N GLN A 60 -15.75 -0.67 4.55
CA GLN A 60 -16.96 -1.13 5.26
C GLN A 60 -16.64 -2.26 6.25
N LEU A 61 -15.79 -3.23 5.85
CA LEU A 61 -15.31 -4.30 6.72
C LEU A 61 -14.60 -3.74 7.97
N LEU A 62 -13.75 -2.74 7.76
CA LEU A 62 -13.05 -2.05 8.85
C LEU A 62 -13.98 -1.20 9.72
N HIS A 63 -15.06 -0.64 9.16
CA HIS A 63 -16.05 0.15 9.91
C HIS A 63 -16.92 -0.70 10.88
N ASN A 64 -16.80 -2.03 10.87
CA ASN A 64 -17.61 -2.93 11.70
C ASN A 64 -17.74 -2.42 13.17
N PRO A 65 -18.97 -2.22 13.70
CA PRO A 65 -19.20 -1.69 15.05
C PRO A 65 -18.49 -2.47 16.17
N GLN A 66 -18.31 -3.79 16.01
CA GLN A 66 -17.58 -4.60 16.98
C GLN A 66 -16.09 -4.24 17.01
N LEU A 67 -15.49 -3.97 15.85
CA LEU A 67 -14.12 -3.44 15.74
C LEU A 67 -14.01 -2.01 16.27
N ALA A 68 -15.04 -1.20 16.11
CA ALA A 68 -15.07 0.17 16.63
C ALA A 68 -15.20 0.22 18.16
N ALA A 69 -15.89 -0.76 18.75
CA ALA A 69 -16.10 -0.87 20.19
C ALA A 69 -14.87 -1.39 20.95
N THR A 70 -14.00 -2.15 20.27
CA THR A 70 -12.75 -2.65 20.88
C THR A 70 -11.59 -1.67 20.66
N GLN A 71 -10.82 -1.42 21.71
CA GLN A 71 -9.53 -0.74 21.59
C GLN A 71 -8.39 -1.70 21.23
N ASN A 72 -8.66 -3.01 21.19
CA ASN A 72 -7.71 -4.05 20.86
C ASN A 72 -7.91 -4.49 19.40
N ILE A 73 -6.96 -4.14 18.55
CA ILE A 73 -6.85 -4.54 17.14
C ILE A 73 -5.84 -5.68 17.05
N ASN A 74 -6.27 -6.83 16.51
CA ASN A 74 -5.47 -8.04 16.50
C ASN A 74 -5.73 -8.88 15.23
N LEU A 75 -4.94 -9.94 15.04
CA LEU A 75 -4.95 -10.76 13.83
C LEU A 75 -6.05 -11.84 13.81
N SER A 76 -6.83 -12.04 14.89
CA SER A 76 -7.97 -12.98 14.86
C SER A 76 -9.25 -12.35 14.31
N GLN A 77 -9.26 -11.02 14.15
CA GLN A 77 -10.37 -10.26 13.63
C GLN A 77 -10.59 -10.51 12.13
N GLU A 78 -11.82 -10.32 11.67
CA GLU A 78 -12.24 -10.66 10.30
C GLU A 78 -11.42 -9.94 9.22
N TRP A 79 -11.05 -8.67 9.46
CA TRP A 79 -10.25 -7.88 8.53
C TRP A 79 -8.85 -8.46 8.28
N ALA A 80 -8.29 -9.20 9.24
CA ALA A 80 -6.94 -9.74 9.17
C ALA A 80 -6.86 -11.10 8.45
N ARG A 81 -7.99 -11.63 7.97
CA ARG A 81 -8.03 -12.86 7.17
C ARG A 81 -7.42 -12.58 5.79
N GLN A 82 -6.27 -13.18 5.50
CA GLN A 82 -5.51 -12.92 4.26
C GLN A 82 -5.26 -14.17 3.41
N PRO A 83 -5.11 -14.00 2.09
CA PRO A 83 -5.70 -12.94 1.26
C PRO A 83 -7.16 -13.27 0.89
N VAL A 84 -8.03 -12.26 0.80
CA VAL A 84 -9.41 -12.45 0.31
C VAL A 84 -9.39 -12.40 -1.22
N ALA A 85 -9.73 -13.51 -1.87
CA ALA A 85 -9.81 -13.60 -3.33
C ALA A 85 -11.27 -13.53 -3.79
N PHE A 86 -11.55 -12.65 -4.76
CA PHE A 86 -12.85 -12.56 -5.43
C PHE A 86 -12.71 -13.07 -6.85
N ASN A 87 -13.65 -13.93 -7.25
CA ASN A 87 -13.78 -14.37 -8.63
C ASN A 87 -14.85 -13.54 -9.32
N ILE A 88 -14.42 -12.66 -10.22
CA ILE A 88 -15.29 -11.81 -11.02
C ILE A 88 -15.21 -12.32 -12.46
N PRO A 89 -16.28 -12.26 -13.27
CA PRO A 89 -16.18 -12.58 -14.69
C PRO A 89 -15.00 -11.84 -15.33
N ASP A 90 -14.08 -12.61 -15.90
CA ASP A 90 -12.87 -12.13 -16.59
C ASP A 90 -11.82 -11.39 -15.74
N ALA A 91 -11.93 -11.40 -14.39
CA ALA A 91 -10.97 -10.77 -13.51
C ALA A 91 -10.78 -11.52 -12.17
N GLN A 92 -9.54 -11.62 -11.73
CA GLN A 92 -9.19 -12.04 -10.37
C GLN A 92 -8.85 -10.80 -9.55
N VAL A 93 -9.42 -10.71 -8.34
CA VAL A 93 -9.12 -9.65 -7.39
C VAL A 93 -8.58 -10.29 -6.12
N ARG A 94 -7.44 -9.80 -5.64
CA ARG A 94 -6.88 -10.11 -4.34
C ARG A 94 -6.91 -8.87 -3.46
N LEU A 95 -7.42 -9.02 -2.25
CA LEU A 95 -7.42 -7.99 -1.22
C LEU A 95 -6.56 -8.44 -0.04
N GLU A 96 -5.70 -7.52 0.41
CA GLU A 96 -4.95 -7.63 1.65
C GLU A 96 -5.20 -6.37 2.49
N ILE A 97 -5.48 -6.56 3.78
CA ILE A 97 -5.61 -5.49 4.76
C ILE A 97 -4.53 -5.69 5.82
N GLU A 98 -3.76 -4.65 6.08
CA GLU A 98 -2.67 -4.64 7.06
C GLU A 98 -2.90 -3.52 8.08
N ASP A 99 -2.56 -3.78 9.34
CA ASP A 99 -2.48 -2.75 10.37
C ASP A 99 -1.14 -1.98 10.28
N LEU A 100 -1.20 -0.69 9.96
CA LEU A 100 -0.01 0.17 9.88
C LEU A 100 0.60 0.47 11.25
N ALA A 101 -0.15 0.38 12.34
CA ALA A 101 0.39 0.53 13.70
C ALA A 101 1.28 -0.66 14.09
N GLY A 102 1.25 -1.77 13.35
CA GLY A 102 2.21 -2.86 13.52
C GLY A 102 3.62 -2.57 12.97
N ARG A 103 3.82 -1.40 12.32
CA ARG A 103 5.08 -0.95 11.73
C ARG A 103 5.77 0.11 12.61
N PHE A 104 7.05 0.37 12.35
CA PHE A 104 7.79 1.41 13.06
C PHE A 104 7.31 2.80 12.63
N ASN A 105 6.77 3.58 13.57
CA ASN A 105 6.37 4.96 13.31
C ASN A 105 7.58 5.90 13.31
N LEU A 106 7.89 6.51 12.17
CA LEU A 106 9.03 7.44 12.05
C LEU A 106 8.72 8.85 12.58
N THR A 107 7.46 9.24 12.65
CA THR A 107 7.04 10.61 13.00
C THR A 107 7.65 11.13 14.30
N PRO A 108 7.73 10.35 15.41
CA PRO A 108 8.36 10.83 16.64
C PRO A 108 9.83 11.25 16.46
N LEU A 109 10.57 10.64 15.54
CA LEU A 109 11.98 10.97 15.27
C LEU A 109 12.15 12.21 14.38
N LEU A 110 11.14 12.50 13.56
CA LEU A 110 11.12 13.64 12.63
C LEU A 110 10.66 14.94 13.30
N ARG A 111 10.06 14.88 14.49
CA ARG A 111 9.65 16.08 15.23
C ARG A 111 10.86 16.93 15.65
N PRO A 112 10.70 18.27 15.73
CA PRO A 112 11.72 19.14 16.31
C PRO A 112 11.94 18.83 17.80
N GLY A 113 13.15 19.05 18.31
CA GLY A 113 13.52 18.81 19.72
C GLY A 113 14.45 17.61 19.91
N LYS A 114 14.64 17.13 21.15
CA LYS A 114 15.38 15.89 21.41
C LYS A 114 14.45 14.70 21.17
N ALA A 115 14.84 13.77 20.30
CA ALA A 115 14.07 12.55 20.08
C ALA A 115 14.21 11.63 21.31
N ASP A 116 13.16 10.85 21.57
CA ASP A 116 13.15 9.87 22.66
C ASP A 116 14.26 8.83 22.45
N GLU A 117 15.08 8.61 23.48
CA GLU A 117 16.26 7.73 23.41
C GLU A 117 15.88 6.27 23.18
N ILE A 118 14.73 5.83 23.69
CA ILE A 118 14.20 4.48 23.49
C ILE A 118 13.79 4.31 22.03
N ILE A 119 13.05 5.27 21.47
CA ILE A 119 12.61 5.21 20.06
C ILE A 119 13.83 5.26 19.12
N LEU A 120 14.84 6.08 19.41
CA LEU A 120 16.10 6.10 18.67
C LEU A 120 16.84 4.77 18.73
N ALA A 121 16.90 4.13 19.90
CA ALA A 121 17.53 2.82 20.03
C ALA A 121 16.80 1.73 19.23
N ARG A 122 15.45 1.76 19.23
CA ARG A 122 14.63 0.84 18.41
C ARG A 122 14.83 1.07 16.92
N TRP A 123 14.95 2.31 16.49
CA TRP A 123 15.29 2.68 15.10
C TRP A 123 16.64 2.11 14.68
N ALA A 124 17.68 2.31 15.50
CA ALA A 124 19.01 1.78 15.23
C ALA A 124 19.00 0.24 15.09
N ARG A 125 18.30 -0.45 15.99
CA ARG A 125 18.13 -1.92 15.91
C ARG A 125 17.37 -2.36 14.67
N LEU A 126 16.33 -1.62 14.25
CA LEU A 126 15.61 -1.95 13.01
C LEU A 126 16.54 -1.90 11.80
N LEU A 127 17.37 -0.86 11.70
CA LEU A 127 18.35 -0.74 10.62
C LEU A 127 19.39 -1.86 10.67
N GLU A 128 19.92 -2.18 11.85
CA GLU A 128 20.86 -3.27 12.06
C GLU A 128 20.28 -4.63 11.62
N LEU A 129 19.05 -4.95 12.06
CA LEU A 129 18.36 -6.19 11.69
C LEU A 129 18.05 -6.29 10.20
N LEU A 130 17.91 -5.16 9.52
CA LEU A 130 17.69 -5.09 8.07
C LEU A 130 18.99 -5.04 7.27
N GLU A 131 20.15 -4.98 7.94
CA GLU A 131 21.48 -4.81 7.36
C GLU A 131 21.59 -3.49 6.57
N ILE A 132 20.95 -2.43 7.07
CA ILE A 132 20.96 -1.10 6.47
C ILE A 132 21.93 -0.21 7.27
N PRO A 133 22.85 0.51 6.61
CA PRO A 133 23.70 1.49 7.27
C PRO A 133 22.88 2.50 8.08
N ALA A 134 23.44 3.03 9.16
CA ALA A 134 22.77 4.04 9.98
C ALA A 134 22.29 5.22 9.11
N ILE A 135 21.01 5.55 9.21
CA ILE A 135 20.40 6.66 8.48
C ILE A 135 20.25 7.84 9.46
N ASP A 136 20.93 8.93 9.16
CA ASP A 136 20.77 10.19 9.88
C ASP A 136 19.49 10.90 9.42
N LEU A 137 18.48 10.96 10.29
CA LEU A 137 17.21 11.62 10.02
C LEU A 137 17.27 13.14 10.16
N THR A 138 18.38 13.71 10.65
CA THR A 138 18.56 15.16 10.87
C THR A 138 18.13 16.03 9.69
N PRO A 139 18.43 15.70 8.41
CA PRO A 139 18.00 16.49 7.26
C PRO A 139 16.48 16.62 7.09
N LEU A 140 15.70 15.72 7.68
CA LEU A 140 14.24 15.73 7.61
C LEU A 140 13.57 16.16 8.91
N ARG A 141 14.33 16.52 9.96
CA ARG A 141 13.73 16.92 11.24
C ARG A 141 13.08 18.29 11.12
N GLY A 142 11.83 18.39 11.56
CA GLY A 142 11.02 19.60 11.46
C GLY A 142 10.47 19.88 10.06
N THR A 143 10.70 19.00 9.08
CA THR A 143 10.09 19.12 7.76
C THR A 143 8.77 18.37 7.68
N GLU A 144 7.93 18.75 6.71
CA GLU A 144 6.69 18.03 6.44
C GLU A 144 6.98 16.79 5.57
N VAL A 145 7.06 15.63 6.25
CA VAL A 145 7.22 14.34 5.59
C VAL A 145 5.86 13.65 5.53
N SER A 146 5.35 13.46 4.32
CA SER A 146 4.04 12.83 4.06
C SER A 146 4.15 11.42 3.49
N ASP A 147 5.31 11.05 2.94
CA ASP A 147 5.54 9.72 2.38
C ASP A 147 6.92 9.17 2.79
N PRO A 148 7.00 7.92 3.29
CA PRO A 148 8.27 7.33 3.70
C PRO A 148 9.34 7.25 2.60
N SER A 149 8.95 7.31 1.31
CA SER A 149 9.91 7.36 0.20
C SER A 149 10.74 8.65 0.17
N GLN A 150 10.34 9.70 0.88
CA GLN A 150 11.12 10.93 1.03
C GLN A 150 12.44 10.72 1.81
N LEU A 151 12.62 9.58 2.50
CA LEU A 151 13.92 9.20 3.07
C LEU A 151 15.03 9.15 2.01
N ARG A 152 14.69 8.98 0.72
CA ARG A 152 15.64 9.04 -0.40
C ARG A 152 16.34 10.40 -0.56
N LEU A 153 15.81 11.45 0.08
CA LEU A 153 16.42 12.79 0.08
C LEU A 153 17.61 12.89 1.05
N ILE A 154 17.75 11.93 1.96
CA ILE A 154 18.86 11.88 2.91
C ILE A 154 20.11 11.35 2.18
N PRO A 155 21.25 12.06 2.24
CA PRO A 155 22.51 11.57 1.69
C PRO A 155 22.88 10.19 2.26
N GLY A 156 23.19 9.24 1.39
CA GLY A 156 23.55 7.86 1.78
C GLY A 156 22.37 6.87 1.80
N VAL A 157 21.12 7.33 1.66
CA VAL A 157 19.97 6.42 1.51
C VAL A 157 19.80 6.03 0.04
N ASP A 158 20.27 4.82 -0.30
CA ASP A 158 20.13 4.27 -1.64
C ASP A 158 18.76 3.60 -1.88
N ARG A 159 18.49 3.24 -3.15
CA ARG A 159 17.22 2.61 -3.54
C ARG A 159 17.01 1.24 -2.88
N THR A 160 18.08 0.46 -2.72
CA THR A 160 18.03 -0.90 -2.19
C THR A 160 17.67 -0.89 -0.71
N SER A 161 18.36 -0.06 0.07
CA SER A 161 18.10 0.18 1.49
C SER A 161 16.69 0.69 1.70
N LEU A 162 16.26 1.68 0.91
CA LEU A 162 14.91 2.20 0.98
C LEU A 162 13.87 1.12 0.68
N GLN A 163 14.05 0.31 -0.36
CA GLN A 163 13.13 -0.79 -0.69
C GLN A 163 13.06 -1.86 0.41
N ARG A 164 14.19 -2.18 1.08
CA ARG A 164 14.22 -3.10 2.22
C ARG A 164 13.52 -2.51 3.45
N LEU A 165 13.58 -1.20 3.64
CA LEU A 165 13.04 -0.49 4.81
C LEU A 165 11.53 -0.22 4.72
N LEU A 166 11.03 0.21 3.55
CA LEU A 166 9.65 0.66 3.33
C LEU A 166 8.54 -0.29 3.86
N PRO A 167 8.69 -1.63 3.78
CA PRO A 167 7.69 -2.55 4.35
C PRO A 167 7.55 -2.45 5.87
N TRP A 168 8.54 -1.93 6.59
CA TRP A 168 8.62 -2.00 8.05
C TRP A 168 8.36 -0.69 8.76
N ILE A 169 8.21 0.40 8.01
CA ILE A 169 8.02 1.76 8.53
C ILE A 169 6.67 2.34 8.12
N ALA A 170 6.19 3.30 8.90
CA ALA A 170 5.01 4.10 8.63
C ALA A 170 5.21 5.56 9.11
N LEU A 171 4.42 6.48 8.56
CA LEU A 171 4.29 7.86 9.05
C LEU A 171 2.89 8.00 9.62
N LEU A 172 2.78 7.80 10.93
CA LEU A 172 1.51 7.93 11.67
C LEU A 172 1.59 9.15 12.59
N PRO A 173 0.45 9.71 13.05
CA PRO A 173 0.46 10.69 14.14
C PRO A 173 1.37 10.23 15.28
N GLY A 174 2.19 11.10 15.85
CA GLY A 174 3.24 10.65 16.78
C GLY A 174 2.76 10.33 18.20
N ASP A 175 1.45 10.29 18.44
CA ASP A 175 0.79 9.64 19.57
C ASP A 175 0.40 8.17 19.25
N ALA A 176 0.50 7.75 17.99
CA ALA A 176 0.32 6.35 17.59
C ALA A 176 1.37 5.46 18.26
N THR A 177 0.90 4.39 18.89
CA THR A 177 1.73 3.37 19.51
C THR A 177 1.95 2.20 18.56
N LEU A 178 3.04 1.45 18.75
CA LEU A 178 3.27 0.19 18.07
C LEU A 178 2.26 -0.84 18.58
N ASN A 179 1.41 -1.34 17.69
CA ASN A 179 0.43 -2.36 18.02
C ASN A 179 1.11 -3.74 18.18
N ILE A 180 1.27 -4.18 19.42
CA ILE A 180 1.93 -5.44 19.76
C ILE A 180 1.17 -6.68 19.27
N ASN A 181 -0.14 -6.55 18.99
CA ASN A 181 -0.99 -7.64 18.55
C ASN A 181 -0.90 -7.90 17.05
N THR A 182 -0.33 -6.96 16.29
CA THR A 182 -0.13 -7.04 14.84
C THR A 182 1.35 -6.93 14.43
N ALA A 183 2.22 -6.41 15.31
CA ALA A 183 3.65 -6.34 15.08
C ALA A 183 4.26 -7.72 14.78
N GLY A 184 5.09 -7.78 13.73
CA GLY A 184 5.81 -8.98 13.31
C GLY A 184 7.11 -9.19 14.07
N VAL A 185 7.79 -10.31 13.78
CA VAL A 185 9.04 -10.74 14.44
C VAL A 185 10.10 -9.63 14.41
N LEU A 186 10.30 -9.01 13.25
CA LEU A 186 11.31 -7.97 13.08
C LEU A 186 11.07 -6.80 14.04
N LEU A 187 9.83 -6.29 14.10
CA LEU A 187 9.48 -5.15 14.95
C LEU A 187 9.58 -5.50 16.44
N LEU A 188 9.13 -6.68 16.84
CA LEU A 188 9.30 -7.12 18.23
C LEU A 188 10.77 -7.30 18.62
N SER A 189 11.62 -7.69 17.66
CA SER A 189 13.08 -7.79 17.88
C SER A 189 13.77 -6.43 18.01
N THR A 190 13.08 -5.32 17.67
CA THR A 190 13.60 -3.98 17.95
C THR A 190 13.45 -3.61 19.43
N LEU A 191 12.63 -4.33 20.21
CA LEU A 191 12.41 -4.04 21.62
C LEU A 191 13.64 -4.38 22.47
N GLU A 192 13.79 -3.68 23.59
CA GLU A 192 15.00 -3.70 24.40
C GLU A 192 15.30 -5.10 24.97
N GLY A 193 16.36 -5.72 24.45
CA GLY A 193 16.80 -7.04 24.89
C GLY A 193 15.83 -8.16 24.52
N VAL A 194 15.10 -8.00 23.40
CA VAL A 194 14.28 -9.06 22.79
C VAL A 194 15.02 -9.61 21.58
N ALA A 195 15.46 -10.86 21.65
CA ALA A 195 16.12 -11.52 20.52
C ALA A 195 15.10 -12.00 19.47
N ALA A 196 15.54 -12.26 18.22
CA ALA A 196 14.65 -12.76 17.18
C ALA A 196 14.01 -14.12 17.49
N THR A 197 14.68 -14.97 18.26
CA THR A 197 14.12 -16.24 18.76
C THR A 197 13.01 -15.99 19.78
N GLU A 198 13.23 -15.08 20.71
CA GLU A 198 12.25 -14.66 21.71
C GLU A 198 11.04 -13.98 21.07
N ALA A 199 11.24 -13.10 20.09
CA ALA A 199 10.17 -12.49 19.32
C ALA A 199 9.27 -13.53 18.61
N ARG A 200 9.86 -14.60 18.05
CA ARG A 200 9.08 -15.70 17.48
C ARG A 200 8.26 -16.43 18.54
N THR A 201 8.86 -16.71 19.70
CA THR A 201 8.14 -17.32 20.84
C THR A 201 6.98 -16.45 21.30
N LEU A 202 7.18 -15.14 21.42
CA LEU A 202 6.14 -14.18 21.80
C LEU A 202 4.97 -14.13 20.81
N ILE A 203 5.22 -14.34 19.52
CA ILE A 203 4.17 -14.45 18.50
C ILE A 203 3.45 -15.79 18.59
N GLN A 204 4.19 -16.90 18.75
CA GLN A 204 3.60 -18.23 18.92
C GLN A 204 2.72 -18.34 20.16
N GLN A 205 3.11 -17.65 21.24
CA GLN A 205 2.39 -17.61 22.51
C GLN A 205 1.38 -16.45 22.59
N ARG A 206 1.29 -15.60 21.56
CA ARG A 206 0.34 -14.49 21.54
C ARG A 206 -1.07 -15.06 21.71
N PRO A 207 -1.86 -14.57 22.68
CA PRO A 207 -3.25 -15.00 22.82
C PRO A 207 -4.01 -14.80 21.50
N ALA A 208 -5.01 -15.64 21.23
CA ALA A 208 -5.77 -15.56 19.97
C ALA A 208 -6.38 -14.16 19.76
N GLU A 209 -6.97 -13.58 20.81
CA GLU A 209 -7.53 -12.22 20.81
C GLU A 209 -6.49 -11.12 21.11
N GLY A 210 -5.20 -11.46 21.08
CA GLY A 210 -4.10 -10.57 21.43
C GLY A 210 -3.98 -10.29 22.93
N TYR A 211 -2.94 -9.53 23.29
CA TYR A 211 -2.75 -9.00 24.63
C TYR A 211 -3.78 -7.89 24.91
N LEU A 212 -4.23 -7.79 26.17
CA LEU A 212 -5.21 -6.78 26.60
C LEU A 212 -4.64 -5.36 26.55
N ASP A 213 -3.38 -5.20 26.94
CA ASP A 213 -2.65 -3.94 26.95
C ASP A 213 -1.13 -4.19 26.89
N ALA A 214 -0.36 -3.10 26.85
CA ALA A 214 1.10 -3.18 26.83
C ALA A 214 1.71 -3.69 28.15
N GLY A 215 1.00 -3.59 29.28
CA GLY A 215 1.45 -4.09 30.58
C GLY A 215 1.41 -5.62 30.65
N ALA A 216 0.32 -6.22 30.16
CA ALA A 216 0.17 -7.67 30.01
C ALA A 216 1.27 -8.26 29.12
N PHE A 217 1.60 -7.58 28.03
CA PHE A 217 2.73 -7.97 27.17
C PHE A 217 4.09 -7.82 27.87
N ALA A 218 4.31 -6.73 28.60
CA ALA A 218 5.57 -6.51 29.30
C ALA A 218 5.85 -7.56 30.39
N LEU A 219 4.79 -8.11 31.01
CA LEU A 219 4.90 -9.21 31.98
C LEU A 219 5.42 -10.49 31.31
N VAL A 220 4.85 -10.87 30.16
CA VAL A 220 5.20 -12.12 29.46
C VAL A 220 6.57 -12.03 28.77
N SER A 221 6.92 -10.86 28.24
CA SER A 221 8.21 -10.62 27.55
C SER A 221 9.38 -10.35 28.50
N GLY A 222 9.18 -10.41 29.83
CA GLY A 222 10.26 -10.12 30.79
C GLY A 222 10.80 -8.68 30.70
N LEU A 223 10.01 -7.77 30.12
CA LEU A 223 10.33 -6.34 30.01
C LEU A 223 9.96 -5.58 31.30
N GLN A 224 9.20 -6.20 32.21
CA GLN A 224 8.96 -5.66 33.54
C GLN A 224 10.29 -5.41 34.29
N GLY A 225 10.42 -4.23 34.90
CA GLY A 225 11.61 -3.84 35.66
C GLY A 225 12.76 -3.24 34.82
N ARG A 226 12.70 -3.27 33.48
CA ARG A 226 13.69 -2.61 32.62
C ARG A 226 13.49 -1.09 32.49
N GLY A 227 12.54 -0.50 33.21
CA GLY A 227 12.25 0.95 33.19
C GLY A 227 11.65 1.50 31.88
N ILE A 228 11.44 0.61 30.90
CA ILE A 228 11.05 0.92 29.52
C ILE A 228 9.62 0.39 29.20
N ALA A 229 9.05 -0.38 30.12
CA ALA A 229 7.83 -1.14 29.93
C ALA A 229 6.68 -0.23 29.45
N SER A 230 6.16 -0.54 28.25
CA SER A 230 5.04 0.09 27.54
C SER A 230 5.28 1.42 26.80
N HIS A 231 6.49 2.02 26.85
CA HIS A 231 6.71 3.29 26.14
C HIS A 231 6.54 3.12 24.62
N GLY A 232 5.54 3.80 24.07
CA GLY A 232 5.19 3.72 22.65
C GLY A 232 4.58 2.37 22.21
N LEU A 233 4.17 1.52 23.15
CA LEU A 233 3.48 0.24 22.87
C LEU A 233 1.99 0.37 23.17
N GLY A 234 1.17 -0.29 22.37
CA GLY A 234 -0.27 -0.35 22.57
C GLY A 234 -0.87 -1.54 21.86
N VAL A 235 -2.18 -1.69 21.96
CA VAL A 235 -2.93 -2.81 21.38
C VAL A 235 -3.93 -2.36 20.30
N GLY A 236 -4.03 -1.05 20.10
CA GLY A 236 -5.03 -0.45 19.21
C GLY A 236 -4.41 0.10 17.94
N SER A 237 -5.26 0.27 16.94
CA SER A 237 -4.90 0.96 15.70
C SER A 237 -6.08 1.70 15.11
N ARG A 238 -5.78 2.82 14.46
CA ARG A 238 -6.70 3.55 13.59
C ARG A 238 -6.26 3.54 12.14
N TRP A 239 -5.09 2.98 11.82
CA TRP A 239 -4.47 3.14 10.52
C TRP A 239 -4.28 1.79 9.85
N PHE A 240 -4.85 1.65 8.66
CA PHE A 240 -4.85 0.41 7.92
C PHE A 240 -4.38 0.65 6.49
N ARG A 241 -3.67 -0.32 5.92
CA ARG A 241 -3.33 -0.34 4.51
C ARG A 241 -4.16 -1.38 3.81
N VAL A 242 -4.89 -0.94 2.80
CA VAL A 242 -5.66 -1.77 1.88
C VAL A 242 -4.86 -1.90 0.59
N THR A 243 -4.51 -3.13 0.23
CA THR A 243 -3.87 -3.46 -1.04
C THR A 243 -4.84 -4.28 -1.88
N VAL A 244 -5.15 -3.80 -3.07
CA VAL A 244 -5.99 -4.48 -4.05
C VAL A 244 -5.19 -4.76 -5.31
N ASP A 245 -5.01 -6.04 -5.63
CA ASP A 245 -4.41 -6.48 -6.88
C ASP A 245 -5.52 -7.04 -7.77
N VAL A 246 -5.71 -6.43 -8.95
CA VAL A 246 -6.69 -6.84 -9.95
C VAL A 246 -5.95 -7.31 -11.20
N SER A 247 -6.25 -8.53 -11.66
CA SER A 247 -5.67 -9.10 -12.88
C SER A 247 -6.75 -9.63 -13.82
N ALA A 248 -6.70 -9.21 -15.08
CA ALA A 248 -7.59 -9.65 -16.16
C ALA A 248 -6.76 -9.90 -17.43
N GLY A 249 -6.55 -11.18 -17.76
CA GLY A 249 -5.65 -11.57 -18.86
C GLY A 249 -4.22 -11.05 -18.64
N ARG A 250 -3.76 -10.13 -19.49
CA ARG A 250 -2.44 -9.49 -19.40
C ARG A 250 -2.43 -8.16 -18.63
N ASN A 251 -3.60 -7.66 -18.25
CA ASN A 251 -3.73 -6.38 -17.59
C ASN A 251 -3.72 -6.59 -16.08
N HIS A 252 -2.86 -5.83 -15.40
CA HIS A 252 -2.71 -5.88 -13.96
C HIS A 252 -2.78 -4.45 -13.42
N LEU A 253 -3.53 -4.27 -12.34
CA LEU A 253 -3.61 -3.01 -11.61
C LEU A 253 -3.45 -3.31 -10.13
N ARG A 254 -2.54 -2.59 -9.49
CA ARG A 254 -2.39 -2.59 -8.04
C ARG A 254 -2.82 -1.24 -7.48
N LEU A 255 -3.73 -1.26 -6.52
CA LEU A 255 -4.14 -0.10 -5.72
C LEU A 255 -3.64 -0.32 -4.30
N VAL A 256 -2.94 0.66 -3.74
CA VAL A 256 -2.57 0.69 -2.33
C VAL A 256 -3.14 1.95 -1.72
N SER A 257 -3.96 1.77 -0.69
CA SER A 257 -4.65 2.85 0.01
C SER A 257 -4.37 2.80 1.50
N ASP A 258 -3.96 3.93 2.05
CA ASP A 258 -3.82 4.09 3.50
C ASP A 258 -5.09 4.74 4.03
N LEU A 259 -5.75 4.07 4.98
CA LEU A 259 -7.01 4.46 5.57
C LEU A 259 -6.81 4.81 7.05
N GLU A 260 -7.54 5.82 7.52
CA GLU A 260 -7.61 6.20 8.92
C GLU A 260 -9.05 6.08 9.43
N ARG A 261 -9.22 5.48 10.60
CA ARG A 261 -10.48 5.48 11.35
C ARG A 261 -10.61 6.80 12.09
N ASP A 262 -11.60 7.60 11.71
CA ASP A 262 -11.89 8.86 12.39
C ASP A 262 -12.27 8.59 13.86
N PRO A 263 -11.65 9.28 14.84
CA PRO A 263 -11.85 9.00 16.26
C PRO A 263 -13.24 9.36 16.78
N LYS A 264 -13.99 10.22 16.08
CA LYS A 264 -15.31 10.70 16.54
C LYS A 264 -16.45 9.92 15.89
N THR A 265 -16.32 9.66 14.59
CA THR A 265 -17.37 9.03 13.78
C THR A 265 -17.13 7.54 13.55
N HIS A 266 -15.93 7.04 13.87
CA HIS A 266 -15.46 5.69 13.58
C HIS A 266 -15.52 5.30 12.09
N ARG A 267 -15.74 6.26 11.19
CA ARG A 267 -15.76 6.04 9.74
C ARG A 267 -14.33 5.91 9.23
N MET A 268 -14.14 5.01 8.28
CA MET A 268 -12.87 4.91 7.56
C MET A 268 -12.77 6.03 6.52
N ARG A 269 -11.65 6.75 6.55
CA ARG A 269 -11.31 7.80 5.60
C ARG A 269 -10.05 7.40 4.86
N VAL A 270 -10.06 7.48 3.54
CA VAL A 270 -8.85 7.28 2.73
C VAL A 270 -7.94 8.51 2.89
N VAL A 271 -6.71 8.29 3.36
CA VAL A 271 -5.68 9.31 3.56
C VAL A 271 -4.87 9.47 2.28
N GLN A 272 -4.48 8.37 1.65
CA GLN A 272 -3.64 8.36 0.46
C GLN A 272 -4.02 7.18 -0.44
N ARG A 273 -4.01 7.39 -1.76
CA ARG A 273 -4.13 6.33 -2.77
C ARG A 273 -2.92 6.34 -3.69
N ARG A 274 -2.39 5.16 -3.98
CA ARG A 274 -1.25 4.95 -4.89
C ARG A 274 -1.56 3.82 -5.85
N PHE A 275 -1.09 3.93 -7.08
CA PHE A 275 -1.18 2.88 -8.10
C PHE A 275 0.24 2.41 -8.48
N PRO A 276 0.93 1.66 -7.58
CA PRO A 276 2.27 1.19 -7.86
C PRO A 276 2.27 0.15 -9.00
N ALA A 277 3.46 -0.13 -9.54
CA ALA A 277 3.62 -1.25 -10.46
C ALA A 277 3.15 -2.56 -9.80
N PRO A 278 2.45 -3.45 -10.53
CA PRO A 278 2.10 -4.77 -10.04
C PRO A 278 3.35 -5.53 -9.59
N THR A 279 3.29 -6.21 -8.44
CA THR A 279 4.33 -7.19 -8.09
C THR A 279 4.05 -8.45 -8.87
N HIS A 280 5.03 -9.00 -9.59
CA HIS A 280 4.93 -10.33 -10.16
C HIS A 280 4.74 -11.32 -9.01
N SER A 281 3.50 -11.70 -8.70
CA SER A 281 3.24 -12.89 -7.92
C SER A 281 3.52 -14.07 -8.84
N GLU A 282 4.64 -14.77 -8.64
CA GLU A 282 4.75 -16.16 -9.09
C GLU A 282 3.51 -16.92 -8.58
N PRO A 283 2.82 -17.70 -9.42
CA PRO A 283 1.76 -18.56 -8.93
C PRO A 283 2.37 -19.57 -7.94
N PRO A 284 1.66 -19.94 -6.86
CA PRO A 284 2.12 -21.01 -5.99
C PRO A 284 2.29 -22.29 -6.82
N SER A 285 3.46 -22.91 -6.68
CA SER A 285 3.82 -24.20 -7.27
C SER A 285 2.92 -25.32 -6.76
#